data_AF-A0A4Q1JZP4-F1
#
_entry.id   AF-A0A4Q1JZP4-F1
#
_cell.length_a   1.000
_cell.length_b   1.000
_cell.length_c   1.000
_cell.angle_alpha   90.00
_cell.angle_beta   90.00
_cell.angle_gamma   90.00
#
_symmetry.space_group_name_H-M   'P 1'
#
loop_
_entity.id
_entity.type
_entity.pdbx_description
1 polymer ?
#
loop_
_entity_poly.entity_id
_entity_poly.type
_entity_poly.pdbx_seq_one_letter_code
_entity_poly.pdbx_strand_id
1 'polypeptide(L)'
;MTANLLLMAVLAAAALVGMWRLRHTRPAWRSALLLALQPLCAVLLYFALMPPPAPGTAGTLVVLTADSRVVPSTDAANPVVALPEAPVSEKIERVPDLATALRRHPGTRALRVIGAGLEPRDRDAVAGMALAFDALPETPGLAELSEPAPMAAGARFRVSGRVAGIADARVWLIDPAGERVGVAQVGREGRFWLEGSSRGAGAVEFELRVLDAAGQQRDSAVVPVLAIEPPTQQVLFLGGAAQPEWKYLRRWASDAGLDARTRFAVGGGVALGQGDARLDRVSLDKSDLVVMDERALVALGSAQRAALVDAVERGLGLLIRISGPLDGAQQKALAALGLSMRGAPGAAAPLLLEGFGMDAWSGASQDRAGTHDGAVPARALERLTWQPADADLPVLARDRSGQPYAWWRPRGAGRIAITTLLDSYRLVLEGDSPRHAALWSEALSTLMRPHPIDTVLASSAWQGERTTLCGLGSATRLQATESDTTEPLLKQSGCAAVWPRVSGWYRWNSDDRLHGALYVRAWSERSPLHRNATRSATLELVGSGTSRLSSPAPQPGKRWPWWLAFVVCAGLSWWTERRRVPHPPGSHAPSA
;
A
#
# COMPACT_ATOMS: atom_id res chain seq x y z
N MET A 1 11.79 41.62 -21.75
CA MET A 1 12.19 42.62 -22.77
C MET A 1 12.49 44.00 -22.20
N THR A 2 11.76 44.47 -21.18
CA THR A 2 11.91 45.82 -20.59
C THR A 2 13.28 46.11 -19.98
N ALA A 3 13.88 45.15 -19.26
CA ALA A 3 15.20 45.34 -18.62
C ALA A 3 16.37 45.49 -19.61
N ASN A 4 16.36 44.76 -20.74
CA ASN A 4 17.42 44.85 -21.75
C ASN A 4 17.40 46.20 -22.49
N LEU A 5 16.21 46.75 -22.75
CA LEU A 5 16.05 48.06 -23.38
C LEU A 5 16.53 49.19 -22.47
N LEU A 6 16.24 49.09 -21.17
CA LEU A 6 16.72 50.04 -20.17
C LEU A 6 18.25 50.02 -20.05
N LEU A 7 18.87 48.83 -19.99
CA LEU A 7 20.32 48.70 -19.91
C LEU A 7 21.01 49.29 -21.16
N MET A 8 20.48 49.00 -22.36
CA MET A 8 20.98 49.59 -23.61
C MET A 8 20.85 51.11 -23.62
N ALA A 9 19.71 51.65 -23.15
CA ALA A 9 19.49 53.09 -23.10
C ALA A 9 20.45 53.80 -22.13
N VAL A 10 20.73 53.20 -20.96
CA VAL A 10 21.67 53.74 -19.98
C VAL A 10 23.11 53.72 -20.52
N LEU A 11 23.53 52.62 -21.15
CA LEU A 11 24.87 52.52 -21.74
C LEU A 11 25.05 53.49 -22.92
N ALA A 12 24.02 53.66 -23.76
CA ALA A 12 24.03 54.63 -24.84
C ALA A 12 24.10 56.07 -24.32
N ALA A 13 23.31 56.42 -23.29
CA ALA A 13 23.33 57.73 -22.66
C ALA A 13 24.70 58.02 -22.02
N ALA A 14 25.29 57.06 -21.32
CA ALA A 14 26.63 57.19 -20.72
C ALA A 14 27.71 57.40 -21.79
N ALA A 15 27.66 56.66 -22.90
CA ALA A 15 28.57 56.84 -24.03
C ALA A 15 28.40 58.21 -24.67
N LEU A 16 27.17 58.69 -24.87
CA LEU A 16 26.87 60.03 -25.41
C LEU A 16 27.39 61.14 -24.50
N VAL A 17 27.20 61.02 -23.18
CA VAL A 17 27.73 61.99 -22.20
C VAL A 17 29.26 61.98 -22.19
N GLY A 18 29.88 60.79 -22.27
CA GLY A 18 31.34 60.65 -22.41
C GLY A 18 31.87 61.33 -23.67
N MET A 19 31.25 61.07 -24.82
CA MET A 19 31.60 61.71 -26.10
C MET A 19 31.41 63.23 -26.06
N TRP A 20 30.35 63.73 -25.41
CA TRP A 20 30.12 65.17 -25.24
C TRP A 20 31.19 65.84 -24.39
N ARG A 21 31.57 65.23 -23.25
CA ARG A 21 32.64 65.75 -22.37
C ARG A 21 34.03 65.76 -23.04
N LEU A 22 34.28 64.82 -23.94
CA LEU A 22 35.59 64.64 -24.58
C LEU A 22 35.78 65.48 -25.86
N ARG A 23 34.74 66.20 -26.31
CA ARG A 23 34.74 66.98 -27.57
C ARG A 23 35.67 68.20 -27.57
N HIS A 24 36.08 68.72 -26.40
CA HIS A 24 36.54 70.11 -26.32
C HIS A 24 38.00 70.43 -26.02
N THR A 25 38.94 69.49 -25.82
CA THR A 25 40.29 69.90 -25.35
C THR A 25 41.47 69.01 -25.76
N ARG A 26 41.47 68.31 -26.91
CA ARG A 26 42.56 67.37 -27.26
C ARG A 26 42.95 67.29 -28.76
N PRO A 27 44.20 66.88 -29.08
CA PRO A 27 44.65 66.68 -30.47
C PRO A 27 43.77 65.67 -31.23
N ALA A 28 43.50 65.96 -32.51
CA ALA A 28 42.47 65.31 -33.32
C ALA A 28 42.49 63.77 -33.28
N TRP A 29 43.66 63.14 -33.34
CA TRP A 29 43.78 61.68 -33.30
C TRP A 29 43.40 61.06 -31.95
N ARG A 30 43.68 61.74 -30.82
CA ARG A 30 43.30 61.27 -29.48
C ARG A 30 41.82 61.41 -29.24
N SER A 31 41.25 62.52 -29.71
CA SER A 31 39.81 62.75 -29.67
C SER A 31 39.09 61.68 -30.49
N ALA A 32 39.55 61.40 -31.71
CA ALA A 32 38.98 60.35 -32.56
C ALA A 32 39.07 58.95 -31.93
N LEU A 33 40.21 58.60 -31.32
CA LEU A 33 40.40 57.30 -30.66
C LEU A 33 39.50 57.14 -29.43
N LEU A 34 39.39 58.18 -28.59
CA LEU A 34 38.51 58.17 -27.41
C LEU A 34 37.03 58.14 -27.80
N LEU A 35 36.64 58.87 -28.86
CA LEU A 35 35.29 58.82 -29.43
C LEU A 35 34.91 57.43 -29.92
N ALA A 36 35.86 56.65 -30.46
CA ALA A 36 35.63 55.27 -30.90
C ALA A 36 35.63 54.25 -29.75
N LEU A 37 36.44 54.47 -28.71
CA LEU A 37 36.56 53.57 -27.55
C LEU A 37 35.32 53.56 -26.65
N GLN A 38 34.61 54.68 -26.52
CA GLN A 38 33.39 54.79 -25.69
C GLN A 38 32.25 53.86 -26.15
N PRO A 39 31.79 53.88 -27.43
CA PRO A 39 30.76 52.95 -27.88
C PRO A 39 31.26 51.50 -27.87
N LEU A 40 32.55 51.26 -28.13
CA LEU A 40 33.14 49.93 -28.04
C LEU A 40 33.09 49.37 -26.61
N CYS A 41 33.46 50.17 -25.59
CA CYS A 41 33.35 49.78 -24.18
C CYS A 41 31.90 49.49 -23.79
N ALA A 42 30.94 50.30 -24.24
CA ALA A 42 29.52 50.09 -23.97
C ALA A 42 29.02 48.76 -24.57
N VAL A 43 29.38 48.47 -25.82
CA VAL A 43 29.03 47.20 -26.50
C VAL A 43 29.68 46.00 -25.82
N LEU A 44 30.96 46.09 -25.45
CA LEU A 44 31.66 45.01 -24.75
C LEU A 44 31.10 44.77 -23.34
N LEU A 45 30.75 45.83 -22.60
CA LEU A 45 30.09 45.73 -21.31
C LEU A 45 28.68 45.13 -21.44
N TYR A 46 27.94 45.51 -22.49
CA TYR A 46 26.64 44.91 -22.80
C TYR A 46 26.77 43.40 -23.01
N PHE A 47 27.74 42.93 -23.81
CA PHE A 47 27.98 41.50 -24.00
C PHE A 47 28.59 40.82 -22.76
N ALA A 48 29.26 41.54 -21.87
CA ALA A 48 29.73 41.00 -20.59
C ALA A 48 28.57 40.75 -19.61
N LEU A 49 27.55 41.62 -19.61
CA LEU A 49 26.34 41.50 -18.79
C LEU A 49 25.32 40.53 -19.41
N MET A 50 25.15 40.61 -20.73
CA MET A 50 24.22 39.83 -21.55
C MET A 50 25.00 39.17 -22.70
N PRO A 51 25.69 38.05 -22.43
CA PRO A 51 26.47 37.37 -23.46
C PRO A 51 25.55 36.89 -24.59
N PRO A 52 26.02 36.96 -25.85
CA PRO A 52 25.24 36.46 -26.98
C PRO A 52 24.90 34.98 -26.75
N PRO A 53 23.68 34.56 -27.11
CA PRO A 53 23.26 33.18 -26.92
C PRO A 53 24.10 32.27 -27.82
N ALA A 54 24.63 31.20 -27.23
CA ALA A 54 25.19 30.08 -27.97
C ALA A 54 24.06 29.10 -28.33
N PRO A 55 24.13 28.43 -29.50
CA PRO A 55 23.22 27.33 -29.79
C PRO A 55 23.33 26.29 -28.66
N GLY A 56 22.21 25.96 -28.03
CA GLY A 56 22.18 24.91 -27.01
C GLY A 56 22.58 23.58 -27.65
N THR A 57 23.48 22.83 -27.00
CA THR A 57 23.76 21.45 -27.40
C THR A 57 22.61 20.57 -26.94
N ALA A 58 21.85 20.02 -27.88
CA ALA A 58 20.93 18.92 -27.60
C ALA A 58 21.74 17.64 -27.43
N GLY A 59 22.38 17.53 -26.26
CA GLY A 59 23.22 16.40 -25.89
C GLY A 59 22.43 15.28 -25.21
N THR A 60 23.04 14.10 -25.18
CA THR A 60 22.62 13.03 -24.27
C THR A 60 23.34 13.25 -22.95
N LEU A 61 22.59 13.44 -21.86
CA LEU A 61 23.19 13.54 -20.53
C LEU A 61 23.44 12.12 -20.01
N VAL A 62 24.69 11.81 -19.72
CA VAL A 62 25.08 10.53 -19.14
C VAL A 62 25.03 10.65 -17.62
N VAL A 63 24.21 9.81 -16.99
CA VAL A 63 23.95 9.83 -15.56
C VAL A 63 24.53 8.57 -14.93
N LEU A 64 25.51 8.76 -14.06
CA LEU A 64 26.10 7.68 -13.26
C LEU A 64 25.29 7.49 -11.99
N THR A 65 24.95 6.24 -11.71
CA THR A 65 24.19 5.78 -10.54
C THR A 65 25.02 4.83 -9.67
N ALA A 66 24.43 4.25 -8.62
CA ALA A 66 25.08 3.22 -7.81
C ALA A 66 25.69 2.12 -8.69
N ASP A 67 26.79 1.52 -8.24
CA ASP A 67 27.50 0.42 -8.92
C ASP A 67 27.96 0.72 -10.37
N SER A 68 28.00 2.00 -10.78
CA SER A 68 28.61 2.39 -12.05
C SER A 68 30.13 2.19 -12.02
N ARG A 69 30.62 1.21 -12.80
CA ARG A 69 32.06 0.89 -12.88
C ARG A 69 32.76 1.53 -14.07
N VAL A 70 32.01 1.76 -15.15
CA VAL A 70 32.53 2.36 -16.38
C VAL A 70 32.16 3.83 -16.39
N VAL A 71 33.18 4.67 -16.33
CA VAL A 71 33.06 6.12 -16.51
C VAL A 71 33.39 6.44 -17.98
N PRO A 72 32.40 6.81 -18.81
CA PRO A 72 32.69 7.26 -20.16
C PRO A 72 33.43 8.61 -20.13
N SER A 73 34.22 8.86 -21.17
CA SER A 73 34.88 10.16 -21.35
C SER A 73 33.85 11.26 -21.55
N THR A 74 33.97 12.35 -20.78
CA THR A 74 33.12 13.53 -20.93
C THR A 74 33.43 14.27 -22.22
N ASP A 75 32.40 14.57 -23.01
CA ASP A 75 32.47 15.43 -24.20
C ASP A 75 31.41 16.53 -24.12
N ALA A 76 31.60 17.65 -24.82
CA ALA A 76 30.65 18.77 -24.86
C ALA A 76 29.26 18.37 -25.40
N ALA A 77 29.20 17.31 -26.22
CA ALA A 77 27.96 16.73 -26.71
C ALA A 77 27.30 15.75 -25.74
N ASN A 78 28.07 15.16 -24.81
CA ASN A 78 27.60 14.15 -23.86
C ASN A 78 28.17 14.44 -22.47
N PRO A 79 27.63 15.43 -21.74
CA PRO A 79 28.05 15.72 -20.38
C PRO A 79 27.78 14.50 -19.49
N VAL A 80 28.70 14.24 -18.56
CA VAL A 80 28.62 13.14 -17.59
C VAL A 80 28.41 13.74 -16.21
N VAL A 81 27.38 13.28 -15.50
CA VAL A 81 27.06 13.69 -14.13
C VAL A 81 26.94 12.48 -13.22
N ALA A 82 27.32 12.65 -11.96
CA ALA A 82 27.23 11.63 -10.93
C ALA A 82 26.14 12.00 -9.91
N LEU A 83 25.18 11.10 -9.72
CA LEU A 83 24.18 11.18 -8.64
C LEU A 83 24.83 10.82 -7.29
N PRO A 84 24.18 11.11 -6.15
CA PRO A 84 24.74 10.86 -4.81
C PRO A 84 25.22 9.42 -4.59
N GLU A 85 24.53 8.43 -5.14
CA GLU A 85 24.81 7.00 -4.97
C GLU A 85 25.98 6.52 -5.82
N ALA A 86 26.41 7.31 -6.81
CA ALA A 86 27.51 6.94 -7.68
C ALA A 86 28.85 6.94 -6.92
N PRO A 87 29.76 6.01 -7.25
CA PRO A 87 31.08 5.93 -6.63
C PRO A 87 31.87 7.23 -6.79
N VAL A 88 32.79 7.48 -5.86
CA VAL A 88 33.57 8.73 -5.81
C VAL A 88 34.53 8.83 -7.00
N SER A 89 34.27 9.82 -7.85
CA SER A 89 35.16 10.25 -8.93
C SER A 89 35.43 11.75 -8.82
N GLU A 90 36.69 12.13 -8.63
CA GLU A 90 37.09 13.55 -8.47
C GLU A 90 36.88 14.38 -9.76
N LYS A 91 36.79 13.73 -10.92
CA LYS A 91 36.78 14.39 -12.24
C LYS A 91 35.39 14.60 -12.84
N ILE A 92 34.32 14.23 -12.15
CA ILE A 92 32.94 14.26 -12.68
C ILE A 92 32.11 15.21 -11.83
N GLU A 93 31.24 15.99 -12.48
CA GLU A 93 30.29 16.85 -11.79
C GLU A 93 29.33 16.00 -10.93
N ARG A 94 29.33 16.24 -9.61
CA ARG A 94 28.31 15.69 -8.71
C ARG A 94 27.12 16.63 -8.58
N VAL A 95 25.93 16.04 -8.62
CA VAL A 95 24.65 16.72 -8.42
C VAL A 95 23.83 16.00 -7.35
N PRO A 96 22.97 16.71 -6.59
CA PRO A 96 22.18 16.10 -5.52
C PRO A 96 21.02 15.23 -6.04
N ASP A 97 20.48 15.55 -7.22
CA ASP A 97 19.36 14.85 -7.85
C ASP A 97 19.38 15.07 -9.38
N LEU A 98 18.64 14.24 -10.10
CA LEU A 98 18.52 14.31 -11.56
C LEU A 98 17.87 15.62 -12.02
N ALA A 99 16.89 16.13 -11.27
CA ALA A 99 16.24 17.40 -11.58
C ALA A 99 17.22 18.58 -11.58
N THR A 100 18.21 18.57 -10.68
CA THR A 100 19.29 19.55 -10.60
C THR A 100 20.26 19.38 -11.76
N ALA A 101 20.60 18.15 -12.13
CA ALA A 101 21.40 17.89 -13.32
C ALA A 101 20.74 18.48 -14.57
N LEU A 102 19.43 18.25 -14.76
CA LEU A 102 18.67 18.78 -15.90
C LEU A 102 18.60 20.32 -15.90
N ARG A 103 18.54 20.96 -14.73
CA ARG A 103 18.61 22.43 -14.61
C ARG A 103 19.99 22.98 -14.96
N ARG A 104 21.07 22.26 -14.62
CA ARG A 104 22.46 22.66 -14.92
C ARG A 104 22.84 22.39 -16.37
N HIS A 105 22.22 21.39 -16.99
CA HIS A 105 22.41 21.01 -18.40
C HIS A 105 21.14 21.27 -19.22
N PRO A 106 20.72 22.55 -19.38
CA PRO A 106 19.52 22.90 -20.11
C PRO A 106 19.66 22.53 -21.60
N GLY A 107 18.63 21.91 -22.18
CA GLY A 107 18.65 21.41 -23.56
C GLY A 107 18.91 19.91 -23.71
N THR A 108 19.12 19.19 -22.59
CA THR A 108 19.14 17.73 -22.55
C THR A 108 17.87 17.14 -23.17
N ARG A 109 18.02 16.27 -24.18
CA ARG A 109 16.89 15.60 -24.86
C ARG A 109 16.80 14.11 -24.55
N ALA A 110 17.96 13.51 -24.26
CA ALA A 110 18.07 12.11 -23.97
C ALA A 110 18.92 11.91 -22.71
N LEU A 111 18.58 10.88 -21.95
CA LEU A 111 19.32 10.42 -20.79
C LEU A 111 19.93 9.07 -21.10
N ARG A 112 21.17 8.86 -20.69
CA ARG A 112 21.81 7.54 -20.65
C ARG A 112 22.21 7.23 -19.22
N VAL A 113 21.50 6.30 -18.59
CA VAL A 113 21.78 5.90 -17.20
C VAL A 113 22.75 4.71 -17.20
N ILE A 114 23.78 4.78 -16.37
CA ILE A 114 24.78 3.72 -16.19
C ILE A 114 24.83 3.32 -14.70
N GLY A 115 24.75 2.02 -14.42
CA GLY A 115 24.82 1.46 -13.06
C GLY A 115 23.56 0.70 -12.65
N ALA A 116 23.19 0.79 -11.37
CA ALA A 116 22.09 0.03 -10.76
C ALA A 116 20.69 0.59 -11.10
N GLY A 117 20.60 1.82 -11.61
CA GLY A 117 19.33 2.46 -11.97
C GLY A 117 19.01 3.69 -11.13
N LEU A 118 17.82 4.27 -11.34
CA LEU A 118 17.37 5.50 -10.70
C LEU A 118 16.58 5.21 -9.41
N GLU A 119 16.96 5.89 -8.32
CA GLU A 119 16.20 5.89 -7.07
C GLU A 119 14.82 6.54 -7.25
N PRO A 120 13.81 6.22 -6.42
CA PRO A 120 12.44 6.73 -6.55
C PRO A 120 12.34 8.25 -6.70
N ARG A 121 13.22 9.01 -6.05
CA ARG A 121 13.24 10.49 -6.12
C ARG A 121 13.57 11.04 -7.51
N ASP A 122 14.31 10.30 -8.33
CA ASP A 122 14.84 10.75 -9.63
C ASP A 122 13.97 10.30 -10.81
N ARG A 123 13.06 9.33 -10.59
CA ARG A 123 12.24 8.72 -11.66
C ARG A 123 11.26 9.72 -12.29
N ASP A 124 10.61 10.55 -11.48
CA ASP A 124 9.65 11.56 -11.97
C ASP A 124 10.31 12.60 -12.90
N ALA A 125 11.60 12.87 -12.68
CA ALA A 125 12.36 13.83 -13.50
C ALA A 125 12.62 13.32 -14.92
N VAL A 126 12.44 12.02 -15.19
CA VAL A 126 12.63 11.40 -16.51
C VAL A 126 11.45 11.67 -17.47
N ALA A 127 10.28 12.04 -16.93
CA ALA A 127 9.05 12.13 -17.69
C ALA A 127 9.17 12.99 -18.97
N GLY A 128 8.88 12.39 -20.12
CA GLY A 128 8.91 13.05 -21.43
C GLY A 128 10.27 13.15 -22.12
N MET A 129 11.29 12.44 -21.62
CA MET A 129 12.62 12.33 -22.26
C MET A 129 12.86 10.91 -22.81
N ALA A 130 13.74 10.80 -23.80
CA ALA A 130 14.26 9.51 -24.24
C ALA A 130 15.26 8.99 -23.20
N LEU A 131 15.04 7.81 -22.65
CA LEU A 131 15.93 7.17 -21.67
C LEU A 131 16.57 5.93 -22.28
N ALA A 132 17.89 5.85 -22.27
CA ALA A 132 18.64 4.62 -22.46
C ALA A 132 19.20 4.18 -21.10
N PHE A 133 19.13 2.89 -20.78
CA PHE A 133 19.65 2.35 -19.52
C PHE A 133 20.60 1.20 -19.80
N ASP A 134 21.88 1.38 -19.46
CA ASP A 134 22.90 0.33 -19.48
C ASP A 134 22.76 -0.50 -18.20
N ALA A 135 21.74 -1.35 -18.18
CA ALA A 135 21.38 -2.13 -17.00
C ALA A 135 22.46 -3.16 -16.65
N LEU A 136 22.88 -3.18 -15.38
CA LEU A 136 23.70 -4.27 -14.84
C LEU A 136 22.94 -5.61 -14.93
N PRO A 137 23.65 -6.76 -14.96
CA PRO A 137 23.03 -8.07 -14.80
C PRO A 137 22.17 -8.13 -13.52
N GLU A 138 21.11 -8.93 -13.55
CA GLU A 138 20.25 -9.13 -12.38
C GLU A 138 21.08 -9.70 -11.22
N THR A 139 20.86 -9.19 -10.01
CA THR A 139 21.61 -9.61 -8.82
C THR A 139 21.07 -10.98 -8.37
N PRO A 140 21.91 -12.01 -8.20
CA PRO A 140 21.46 -13.30 -7.70
C PRO A 140 20.82 -13.21 -6.32
N GLY A 141 19.69 -13.87 -6.10
CA GLY A 141 18.88 -13.78 -4.88
C GLY A 141 17.41 -13.53 -5.17
N LEU A 142 16.69 -12.99 -4.19
CA LEU A 142 15.30 -12.59 -4.34
C LEU A 142 15.21 -11.39 -5.30
N ALA A 143 14.44 -11.52 -6.36
CA ALA A 143 14.28 -10.48 -7.39
C ALA A 143 12.95 -9.76 -7.31
N GLU A 144 11.89 -10.49 -6.97
CA GLU A 144 10.53 -9.96 -6.80
C GLU A 144 9.89 -10.58 -5.56
N LEU A 145 9.10 -9.78 -4.85
CA LEU A 145 8.31 -10.22 -3.70
C LEU A 145 6.95 -9.51 -3.74
N SER A 146 5.88 -10.30 -3.81
CA SER A 146 4.51 -9.87 -3.67
C SER A 146 4.08 -10.14 -2.23
N GLU A 147 3.83 -9.04 -1.52
CA GLU A 147 3.43 -9.04 -0.12
C GLU A 147 1.93 -9.32 0.02
N PRO A 148 1.50 -10.00 1.09
CA PRO A 148 0.08 -10.22 1.38
C PRO A 148 -0.68 -8.92 1.58
N ALA A 149 -1.90 -8.84 1.03
CA ALA A 149 -2.85 -7.80 1.40
C ALA A 149 -3.28 -7.96 2.87
N PRO A 150 -3.73 -6.90 3.55
CA PRO A 150 -4.25 -7.01 4.91
C PRO A 150 -5.41 -7.99 5.00
N MET A 151 -5.44 -8.75 6.09
CA MET A 151 -6.33 -9.90 6.27
C MET A 151 -6.88 -9.94 7.69
N ALA A 152 -7.99 -10.64 7.91
CA ALA A 152 -8.46 -10.89 9.28
C ALA A 152 -7.47 -11.79 10.04
N ALA A 153 -7.33 -11.57 11.35
CA ALA A 153 -6.60 -12.50 12.22
C ALA A 153 -7.14 -13.93 12.06
N GLY A 154 -6.23 -14.91 11.98
CA GLY A 154 -6.54 -16.32 11.72
C GLY A 154 -6.71 -16.68 10.24
N ALA A 155 -6.81 -15.69 9.33
CA ALA A 155 -6.91 -15.96 7.91
C ALA A 155 -5.59 -16.51 7.34
N ARG A 156 -5.71 -17.31 6.27
CA ARG A 156 -4.56 -17.73 5.46
C ARG A 156 -4.17 -16.62 4.48
N PHE A 157 -2.88 -16.47 4.26
CA PHE A 157 -2.33 -15.60 3.24
C PHE A 157 -1.41 -16.35 2.30
N ARG A 158 -1.17 -15.73 1.14
CA ARG A 158 -0.23 -16.20 0.14
C ARG A 158 0.86 -15.18 -0.08
N VAL A 159 2.10 -15.65 -0.07
CA VAL A 159 3.29 -14.88 -0.46
C VAL A 159 3.75 -15.44 -1.80
N SER A 160 4.07 -14.58 -2.75
CA SER A 160 4.65 -15.03 -4.03
C SER A 160 5.84 -14.16 -4.41
N GLY A 161 6.72 -14.68 -5.26
CA GLY A 161 7.93 -13.96 -5.65
C GLY A 161 8.74 -14.69 -6.71
N ARG A 162 9.91 -14.12 -7.01
CA ARG A 162 10.86 -14.66 -7.98
C ARG A 162 12.28 -14.62 -7.43
N VAL A 163 13.04 -15.70 -7.61
CA VAL A 163 14.46 -15.81 -7.31
C VAL A 163 15.25 -15.84 -8.62
N ALA A 164 16.30 -15.03 -8.71
CA ALA A 164 17.19 -14.95 -9.86
C ALA A 164 18.56 -15.55 -9.55
N GLY A 165 19.20 -16.18 -10.53
CA GLY A 165 20.62 -16.56 -10.47
C GLY A 165 21.00 -17.66 -9.46
N ILE A 166 20.04 -18.37 -8.87
CA ILE A 166 20.28 -19.51 -7.96
C ILE A 166 19.59 -20.75 -8.51
N ALA A 167 20.37 -21.75 -8.91
CA ALA A 167 19.86 -23.02 -9.43
C ALA A 167 19.28 -23.88 -8.29
N ASP A 168 18.17 -24.58 -8.58
CA ASP A 168 17.48 -25.49 -7.66
C ASP A 168 17.19 -24.88 -6.27
N ALA A 169 16.88 -23.59 -6.26
CA ALA A 169 16.63 -22.84 -5.04
C ALA A 169 15.40 -23.38 -4.29
N ARG A 170 15.49 -23.34 -2.96
CA ARG A 170 14.38 -23.61 -2.04
C ARG A 170 14.06 -22.34 -1.27
N VAL A 171 12.79 -22.08 -1.04
CA VAL A 171 12.33 -20.93 -0.26
C VAL A 171 11.59 -21.42 0.96
N TRP A 172 11.98 -20.91 2.12
CA TRP A 172 11.32 -21.17 3.39
C TRP A 172 10.61 -19.92 3.87
N LEU A 173 9.41 -20.09 4.40
CA LEU A 173 8.69 -19.08 5.17
C LEU A 173 8.79 -19.45 6.64
N ILE A 174 9.32 -18.54 7.44
CA ILE A 174 9.55 -18.69 8.88
C ILE A 174 8.68 -17.68 9.61
N ASP A 175 7.97 -18.13 10.63
CA ASP A 175 7.10 -17.29 11.44
C ASP A 175 7.90 -16.47 12.49
N PRO A 176 7.27 -15.50 13.16
CA PRO A 176 7.94 -14.70 14.19
C PRO A 176 8.47 -15.52 15.39
N ALA A 177 8.00 -16.76 15.58
CA ALA A 177 8.50 -17.66 16.62
C ALA A 177 9.72 -18.48 16.16
N GLY A 178 10.16 -18.32 14.90
CA GLY A 178 11.27 -19.06 14.31
C GLY A 178 10.87 -20.41 13.73
N GLU A 179 9.58 -20.73 13.70
CA GLU A 179 9.08 -21.99 13.17
C GLU A 179 8.90 -21.92 11.66
N ARG A 180 9.28 -23.00 10.97
CA ARG A 180 9.14 -23.09 9.51
C ARG A 180 7.72 -23.49 9.16
N VAL A 181 6.94 -22.51 8.67
CA VAL A 181 5.52 -22.68 8.34
C VAL A 181 5.26 -22.99 6.87
N GLY A 182 6.22 -22.73 5.97
CA GLY A 182 6.07 -23.00 4.54
C GLY A 182 7.39 -23.35 3.86
N VAL A 183 7.33 -24.22 2.86
CA VAL A 183 8.46 -24.60 2.01
C VAL A 183 8.00 -24.70 0.55
N ALA A 184 8.77 -24.12 -0.36
CA ALA A 184 8.53 -24.21 -1.79
C ALA A 184 9.85 -24.46 -2.54
N GLN A 185 9.79 -25.34 -3.54
CA GLN A 185 10.85 -25.46 -4.54
C GLN A 185 10.64 -24.38 -5.60
N VAL A 186 11.69 -23.66 -5.96
CA VAL A 186 11.61 -22.62 -6.99
C VAL A 186 11.46 -23.27 -8.37
N GLY A 187 10.47 -22.80 -9.15
CA GLY A 187 10.24 -23.29 -10.52
C GLY A 187 11.32 -22.86 -11.51
N ARG A 188 11.26 -23.38 -12.75
CA ARG A 188 12.24 -23.06 -13.81
C ARG A 188 12.35 -21.57 -14.14
N GLU A 189 11.26 -20.81 -13.97
CA GLU A 189 11.23 -19.35 -14.17
C GLU A 189 11.71 -18.55 -12.95
N GLY A 190 12.18 -19.22 -11.89
CA GLY A 190 12.53 -18.57 -10.64
C GLY A 190 11.33 -18.26 -9.74
N ARG A 191 10.09 -18.55 -10.16
CA ARG A 191 8.88 -18.20 -9.40
C ARG A 191 8.60 -19.20 -8.27
N PHE A 192 8.02 -18.69 -7.18
CA PHE A 192 7.52 -19.49 -6.06
C PHE A 192 6.25 -18.88 -5.45
N TRP A 193 5.51 -19.68 -4.71
CA TRP A 193 4.45 -19.22 -3.82
C TRP A 193 4.43 -20.07 -2.55
N LEU A 194 4.05 -19.44 -1.44
CA LEU A 194 3.98 -20.03 -0.11
C LEU A 194 2.68 -19.58 0.55
N GLU A 195 2.13 -20.42 1.43
CA GLU A 195 0.98 -20.06 2.26
C GLU A 195 1.39 -20.02 3.73
N GLY A 196 0.76 -19.10 4.47
CA GLY A 196 0.94 -18.92 5.91
C GLY A 196 -0.33 -18.44 6.57
N SER A 197 -0.32 -18.30 7.89
CA SER A 197 -1.44 -17.72 8.66
C SER A 197 -0.89 -16.95 9.85
N SER A 198 -1.46 -15.77 10.14
CA SER A 198 -1.20 -15.06 11.40
C SER A 198 -2.30 -15.40 12.40
N ARG A 199 -1.95 -15.87 13.61
CA ARG A 199 -2.95 -16.27 14.63
C ARG A 199 -3.58 -15.08 15.34
N GLY A 200 -2.82 -14.02 15.58
CA GLY A 200 -3.26 -12.83 16.29
C GLY A 200 -3.45 -11.63 15.35
N ALA A 201 -4.25 -10.67 15.79
CA ALA A 201 -4.29 -9.36 15.18
C ALA A 201 -2.99 -8.60 15.48
N GLY A 202 -2.51 -7.83 14.51
CA GLY A 202 -1.30 -7.03 14.62
C GLY A 202 -0.46 -7.03 13.35
N ALA A 203 0.54 -6.16 13.36
CA ALA A 203 1.63 -6.15 12.40
C ALA A 203 2.68 -7.18 12.82
N VAL A 204 2.98 -8.13 11.95
CA VAL A 204 3.95 -9.20 12.22
C VAL A 204 4.90 -9.37 11.03
N GLU A 205 6.12 -9.78 11.36
CA GLU A 205 7.21 -9.93 10.40
C GLU A 205 7.55 -11.40 10.23
N PHE A 206 7.28 -11.95 9.05
CA PHE A 206 7.74 -13.29 8.66
C PHE A 206 9.10 -13.18 7.98
N GLU A 207 9.96 -14.17 8.14
CA GLU A 207 11.23 -14.23 7.43
C GLU A 207 11.13 -15.17 6.23
N LEU A 208 11.48 -14.68 5.05
CA LEU A 208 11.63 -15.48 3.85
C LEU A 208 13.11 -15.78 3.65
N ARG A 209 13.50 -17.06 3.65
CA ARG A 209 14.89 -17.49 3.38
C ARG A 209 14.99 -18.19 2.03
N VAL A 210 15.98 -17.79 1.24
CA VAL A 210 16.33 -18.44 -0.03
C VAL A 210 17.57 -19.30 0.20
N LEU A 211 17.44 -20.59 -0.05
CA LEU A 211 18.51 -21.57 0.10
C LEU A 211 18.90 -22.14 -1.28
N ASP A 212 20.17 -22.49 -1.43
CA ASP A 212 20.65 -23.23 -2.60
C ASP A 212 20.39 -24.74 -2.49
N ALA A 213 20.82 -25.47 -3.53
CA ALA A 213 20.75 -26.93 -3.59
C ALA A 213 21.47 -27.62 -2.41
N ALA A 214 22.56 -27.03 -1.90
CA ALA A 214 23.31 -27.53 -0.76
C ALA A 214 22.63 -27.20 0.59
N GLY A 215 21.55 -26.42 0.58
CA GLY A 215 20.85 -25.99 1.79
C GLY A 215 21.54 -24.83 2.51
N GLN A 216 22.46 -24.13 1.86
CA GLN A 216 23.04 -22.89 2.40
C GLN A 216 22.12 -21.71 2.11
N GLN A 217 21.91 -20.86 3.10
CA GLN A 217 21.19 -19.60 2.92
C GLN A 217 22.00 -18.67 2.00
N ARG A 218 21.35 -18.19 0.93
CA ARG A 218 21.94 -17.26 -0.04
C ARG A 218 21.35 -15.87 0.05
N ASP A 219 20.09 -15.76 0.47
CA ASP A 219 19.39 -14.49 0.64
C ASP A 219 18.27 -14.62 1.67
N SER A 220 17.83 -13.48 2.21
CA SER A 220 16.70 -13.39 3.13
C SER A 220 15.98 -12.05 3.00
N ALA A 221 14.67 -12.05 3.21
CA ALA A 221 13.86 -10.84 3.23
C ALA A 221 12.71 -10.95 4.23
N VAL A 222 12.34 -9.83 4.86
CA VAL A 222 11.13 -9.77 5.68
C VAL A 222 9.89 -9.76 4.79
N VAL A 223 8.86 -10.50 5.18
CA VAL A 223 7.52 -10.46 4.60
C VAL A 223 6.60 -9.81 5.64
N PRO A 224 6.26 -8.53 5.46
CA PRO A 224 5.34 -7.84 6.36
C PRO A 224 3.92 -8.40 6.19
N VAL A 225 3.30 -8.80 7.30
CA VAL A 225 1.93 -9.30 7.34
C VAL A 225 1.13 -8.45 8.32
N LEU A 226 0.05 -7.85 7.82
CA LEU A 226 -0.88 -7.06 8.63
C LEU A 226 -2.17 -7.86 8.85
N ALA A 227 -2.34 -8.38 10.06
CA ALA A 227 -3.57 -9.02 10.50
C ALA A 227 -4.45 -8.00 11.23
N ILE A 228 -5.66 -7.77 10.74
CA ILE A 228 -6.63 -6.85 11.31
C ILE A 228 -7.53 -7.64 12.25
N GLU A 229 -7.83 -7.06 13.41
CA GLU A 229 -8.82 -7.61 14.31
C GLU A 229 -10.20 -7.55 13.63
N PRO A 230 -10.86 -8.69 13.38
CA PRO A 230 -12.19 -8.67 12.82
C PRO A 230 -13.15 -8.01 13.81
N PRO A 231 -14.16 -7.24 13.35
CA PRO A 231 -15.16 -6.69 14.25
C PRO A 231 -15.85 -7.82 15.02
N THR A 232 -16.05 -7.62 16.33
CA THR A 232 -16.78 -8.57 17.17
C THR A 232 -18.20 -8.70 16.63
N GLN A 233 -18.55 -9.90 16.18
CA GLN A 233 -19.86 -10.16 15.61
C GLN A 233 -20.91 -10.33 16.72
N GLN A 234 -22.05 -9.67 16.58
CA GLN A 234 -23.12 -9.68 17.58
C GLN A 234 -24.23 -10.64 17.17
N VAL A 235 -24.54 -11.60 18.04
CA VAL A 235 -25.61 -12.57 17.83
C VAL A 235 -26.67 -12.44 18.90
N LEU A 236 -27.93 -12.32 18.48
CA LEU A 236 -29.09 -12.26 19.36
C LEU A 236 -29.85 -13.59 19.34
N PHE A 237 -29.85 -14.31 20.46
CA PHE A 237 -30.63 -15.54 20.64
C PHE A 237 -31.99 -15.25 21.30
N LEU A 238 -33.08 -15.66 20.64
CA LEU A 238 -34.45 -15.46 21.08
C LEU A 238 -35.21 -16.78 21.16
N GLY A 239 -35.49 -17.25 22.38
CA GLY A 239 -36.24 -18.48 22.58
C GLY A 239 -37.64 -18.22 23.13
N GLY A 240 -38.64 -18.92 22.61
CA GLY A 240 -39.99 -18.94 23.16
C GLY A 240 -40.13 -19.83 24.39
N ALA A 241 -39.08 -20.60 24.74
CA ALA A 241 -38.95 -21.34 25.99
C ALA A 241 -37.47 -21.54 26.36
N ALA A 242 -37.19 -21.75 27.65
CA ALA A 242 -35.86 -22.19 28.09
C ALA A 242 -35.63 -23.66 27.71
N GLN A 243 -34.56 -23.94 26.94
CA GLN A 243 -34.20 -25.28 26.45
C GLN A 243 -32.68 -25.50 26.61
N PRO A 244 -32.20 -26.75 26.80
CA PRO A 244 -30.78 -27.05 26.92
C PRO A 244 -29.95 -26.50 25.74
N GLU A 245 -30.51 -26.62 24.54
CA GLU A 245 -29.92 -26.14 23.30
C GLU A 245 -29.47 -24.68 23.36
N TRP A 246 -30.30 -23.80 23.93
CA TRP A 246 -29.96 -22.38 24.08
C TRP A 246 -28.78 -22.13 25.00
N LYS A 247 -28.60 -22.96 26.05
CA LYS A 247 -27.46 -22.87 26.97
C LYS A 247 -26.16 -23.23 26.27
N TYR A 248 -26.15 -24.34 25.52
CA TYR A 248 -24.94 -24.84 24.86
C TYR A 248 -24.58 -24.00 23.64
N LEU A 249 -25.57 -23.54 22.87
CA LEU A 249 -25.34 -22.65 21.74
C LEU A 249 -24.80 -21.28 22.20
N ARG A 250 -25.36 -20.70 23.27
CA ARG A 250 -24.83 -19.45 23.85
C ARG A 250 -23.40 -19.63 24.34
N ARG A 251 -23.12 -20.71 25.08
CA ARG A 251 -21.79 -21.00 25.60
C ARG A 251 -20.77 -21.10 24.47
N TRP A 252 -21.08 -21.91 23.45
CA TRP A 252 -20.23 -22.03 22.28
C TRP A 252 -20.01 -20.68 21.58
N ALA A 253 -21.06 -19.89 21.39
CA ALA A 253 -20.94 -18.59 20.73
C ALA A 253 -19.99 -17.64 21.50
N SER A 254 -20.10 -17.61 22.84
CA SER A 254 -19.15 -16.86 23.68
C SER A 254 -17.73 -17.42 23.59
N ASP A 255 -17.55 -18.73 23.62
CA ASP A 255 -16.25 -19.39 23.49
C ASP A 255 -15.62 -19.14 22.10
N ALA A 256 -16.45 -18.94 21.06
CA ALA A 256 -16.04 -18.59 19.70
C ALA A 256 -15.76 -17.08 19.49
N GLY A 257 -15.86 -16.26 20.55
CA GLY A 257 -15.60 -14.82 20.49
C GLY A 257 -16.75 -13.97 19.94
N LEU A 258 -17.97 -14.52 19.87
CA LEU A 258 -19.19 -13.78 19.48
C LEU A 258 -19.78 -13.04 20.68
N ASP A 259 -20.24 -11.80 20.49
CA ASP A 259 -21.06 -11.08 21.49
C ASP A 259 -22.49 -11.66 21.45
N ALA A 260 -22.72 -12.66 22.30
CA ALA A 260 -23.96 -13.42 22.37
C ALA A 260 -24.95 -12.82 23.38
N ARG A 261 -25.96 -12.10 22.89
CA ARG A 261 -27.08 -11.62 23.71
C ARG A 261 -28.24 -12.60 23.67
N THR A 262 -28.96 -12.73 24.78
CA THR A 262 -30.03 -13.73 24.88
C THR A 262 -31.28 -13.18 25.53
N ARG A 263 -32.45 -13.60 25.03
CA ARG A 263 -33.76 -13.43 25.67
C ARG A 263 -34.61 -14.67 25.49
N PHE A 264 -34.94 -15.34 26.59
CA PHE A 264 -35.72 -16.57 26.61
C PHE A 264 -36.99 -16.36 27.43
N ALA A 265 -38.16 -16.62 26.84
CA ALA A 265 -39.41 -16.57 27.59
C ALA A 265 -39.46 -17.72 28.62
N VAL A 266 -39.93 -17.43 29.84
CA VAL A 266 -40.11 -18.41 30.94
C VAL A 266 -41.58 -18.55 31.36
N GLY A 267 -42.48 -17.84 30.67
CA GLY A 267 -43.91 -17.83 30.97
C GLY A 267 -44.32 -16.66 31.86
N GLY A 268 -45.62 -16.37 31.90
CA GLY A 268 -46.17 -15.28 32.72
C GLY A 268 -45.71 -13.87 32.34
N GLY A 269 -45.26 -13.66 31.09
CA GLY A 269 -44.68 -12.38 30.64
C GLY A 269 -43.24 -12.14 31.08
N VAL A 270 -42.63 -13.10 31.80
CA VAL A 270 -41.23 -13.03 32.26
C VAL A 270 -40.31 -13.63 31.21
N ALA A 271 -39.16 -12.98 31.01
CA ALA A 271 -38.08 -13.48 30.17
C ALA A 271 -36.74 -13.45 30.94
N LEU A 272 -35.90 -14.47 30.72
CA LEU A 272 -34.52 -14.52 31.18
C LEU A 272 -33.60 -13.98 30.09
N GLY A 273 -32.69 -13.08 30.45
CA GLY A 273 -31.75 -12.50 29.49
C GLY A 273 -30.76 -11.54 30.11
N GLN A 274 -29.70 -11.23 29.38
CA GLN A 274 -28.68 -10.23 29.73
C GLN A 274 -28.83 -9.04 28.76
N GLY A 275 -29.03 -7.84 29.30
CA GLY A 275 -29.19 -6.59 28.54
C GLY A 275 -30.58 -6.33 27.95
N ASP A 276 -30.79 -5.11 27.46
CA ASP A 276 -31.95 -4.68 26.67
C ASP A 276 -31.95 -5.39 25.30
N ALA A 277 -32.23 -6.71 25.27
CA ALA A 277 -32.46 -7.50 24.06
C ALA A 277 -33.80 -7.10 23.38
N ARG A 278 -33.91 -5.82 23.02
CA ARG A 278 -35.07 -5.22 22.39
C ARG A 278 -35.02 -5.49 20.89
N LEU A 279 -36.19 -5.78 20.33
CA LEU A 279 -36.38 -5.90 18.88
C LEU A 279 -36.85 -4.56 18.34
N ASP A 280 -35.96 -3.57 18.44
CA ASP A 280 -36.12 -2.26 17.84
C ASP A 280 -35.04 -2.01 16.79
N ARG A 281 -35.22 -0.95 16.00
CA ARG A 281 -34.32 -0.61 14.90
C ARG A 281 -32.88 -0.42 15.37
N VAL A 282 -32.68 0.27 16.49
CA VAL A 282 -31.33 0.61 16.99
C VAL A 282 -30.57 -0.64 17.43
N SER A 283 -31.26 -1.59 18.07
CA SER A 283 -30.68 -2.83 18.57
C SER A 283 -30.37 -3.81 17.43
N LEU A 284 -31.27 -3.92 16.45
CA LEU A 284 -31.11 -4.77 15.27
C LEU A 284 -30.02 -4.24 14.30
N ASP A 285 -29.77 -2.92 14.30
CA ASP A 285 -28.69 -2.33 13.51
C ASP A 285 -27.29 -2.71 14.02
N LYS A 286 -27.18 -3.04 15.32
CA LYS A 286 -25.93 -3.51 15.94
C LYS A 286 -25.77 -5.03 15.88
N SER A 287 -26.83 -5.76 15.51
CA SER A 287 -26.83 -7.22 15.48
C SER A 287 -26.53 -7.73 14.07
N ASP A 288 -25.76 -8.81 13.98
CA ASP A 288 -25.34 -9.39 12.69
C ASP A 288 -26.17 -10.61 12.34
N LEU A 289 -26.65 -11.30 13.37
CA LEU A 289 -27.51 -12.46 13.25
C LEU A 289 -28.51 -12.50 14.41
N VAL A 290 -29.76 -12.80 14.10
CA VAL A 290 -30.77 -13.21 15.07
C VAL A 290 -31.03 -14.70 14.90
N VAL A 291 -30.89 -15.47 15.98
CA VAL A 291 -31.27 -16.88 16.03
C VAL A 291 -32.51 -17.01 16.91
N MET A 292 -33.61 -17.53 16.38
CA MET A 292 -34.85 -17.68 17.12
C MET A 292 -35.54 -19.02 16.88
N ASP A 293 -36.43 -19.44 17.78
CA ASP A 293 -37.31 -20.58 17.54
C ASP A 293 -38.67 -20.17 16.95
N GLU A 294 -39.43 -21.15 16.47
CA GLU A 294 -40.76 -20.93 15.89
C GLU A 294 -41.74 -20.26 16.86
N ARG A 295 -41.55 -20.46 18.16
CA ARG A 295 -42.43 -19.93 19.22
C ARG A 295 -42.14 -18.46 19.48
N ALA A 296 -40.86 -18.09 19.52
CA ALA A 296 -40.42 -16.71 19.63
C ALA A 296 -40.90 -15.87 18.45
N LEU A 297 -40.90 -16.44 17.24
CA LEU A 297 -41.39 -15.76 16.04
C LEU A 297 -42.87 -15.37 16.14
N VAL A 298 -43.72 -16.29 16.60
CA VAL A 298 -45.17 -16.03 16.75
C VAL A 298 -45.45 -15.07 17.90
N ALA A 299 -44.64 -15.10 18.96
CA ALA A 299 -44.74 -14.18 20.10
C ALA A 299 -44.40 -12.72 19.76
N LEU A 300 -43.80 -12.44 18.59
CA LEU A 300 -43.47 -11.08 18.18
C LEU A 300 -44.73 -10.25 17.89
N GLY A 301 -44.77 -9.01 18.39
CA GLY A 301 -45.78 -8.02 18.00
C GLY A 301 -45.59 -7.55 16.55
N SER A 302 -46.61 -6.91 15.96
CA SER A 302 -46.57 -6.41 14.57
C SER A 302 -45.38 -5.47 14.30
N ALA A 303 -45.13 -4.53 15.22
CA ALA A 303 -44.01 -3.60 15.12
C ALA A 303 -42.63 -4.31 15.16
N GLN A 304 -42.48 -5.33 16.02
CA GLN A 304 -41.24 -6.11 16.13
C GLN A 304 -40.99 -6.95 14.87
N ARG A 305 -42.05 -7.53 14.29
CA ARG A 305 -41.95 -8.27 13.03
C ARG A 305 -41.53 -7.36 11.87
N ALA A 306 -42.13 -6.17 11.78
CA ALA A 306 -41.75 -5.17 10.78
C ALA A 306 -40.28 -4.76 10.95
N ALA A 307 -39.86 -4.42 12.17
CA ALA A 307 -38.48 -4.05 12.45
C ALA A 307 -37.47 -5.17 12.12
N LEU A 308 -37.83 -6.44 12.39
CA LEU A 308 -37.01 -7.60 12.03
C LEU A 308 -36.88 -7.75 10.51
N VAL A 309 -37.99 -7.65 9.77
CA VAL A 309 -38.00 -7.74 8.31
C VAL A 309 -37.18 -6.59 7.70
N ASP A 310 -37.38 -5.36 8.16
CA ASP A 310 -36.63 -4.18 7.71
C ASP A 310 -35.12 -4.30 8.01
N ALA A 311 -34.75 -4.93 9.12
CA ALA A 311 -33.36 -5.19 9.45
C ALA A 311 -32.74 -6.27 8.56
N VAL A 312 -33.49 -7.34 8.25
CA VAL A 312 -33.05 -8.36 7.29
C VAL A 312 -32.82 -7.73 5.91
N GLU A 313 -33.74 -6.89 5.45
CA GLU A 313 -33.58 -6.22 4.15
C GLU A 313 -32.32 -5.35 4.09
N ARG A 314 -31.84 -4.85 5.24
CA ARG A 314 -30.59 -4.08 5.38
C ARG A 314 -29.34 -4.90 5.70
N GLY A 315 -29.42 -6.23 5.72
CA GLY A 315 -28.24 -7.10 5.87
C GLY A 315 -28.21 -7.98 7.12
N LEU A 316 -29.21 -7.91 8.00
CA LEU A 316 -29.28 -8.82 9.16
C LEU A 316 -29.49 -10.27 8.70
N GLY A 317 -28.74 -11.20 9.30
CA GLY A 317 -29.02 -12.63 9.23
C GLY A 317 -30.17 -13.02 10.16
N LEU A 318 -31.07 -13.90 9.71
CA LEU A 318 -32.12 -14.48 10.56
C LEU A 318 -32.07 -16.01 10.42
N LEU A 319 -31.85 -16.72 11.53
CA LEU A 319 -31.95 -18.18 11.60
C LEU A 319 -33.13 -18.59 12.47
N ILE A 320 -34.02 -19.39 11.90
CA ILE A 320 -35.18 -19.94 12.61
C ILE A 320 -34.94 -21.42 12.88
N ARG A 321 -34.93 -21.81 14.15
CA ARG A 321 -34.84 -23.20 14.58
C ARG A 321 -36.23 -23.76 14.77
N ILE A 322 -36.51 -24.90 14.16
CA ILE A 322 -37.77 -25.61 14.36
C ILE A 322 -37.54 -26.67 15.42
N SER A 323 -38.11 -26.46 16.60
CA SER A 323 -37.89 -27.31 17.77
C SER A 323 -38.93 -28.42 17.94
N GLY A 324 -39.99 -28.41 17.12
CA GLY A 324 -41.08 -29.38 17.24
C GLY A 324 -42.13 -29.30 16.12
N PRO A 325 -43.32 -29.88 16.31
CA PRO A 325 -44.40 -29.81 15.32
C PRO A 325 -44.87 -28.36 15.12
N LEU A 326 -45.10 -27.98 13.85
CA LEU A 326 -45.55 -26.64 13.48
C LEU A 326 -47.07 -26.53 13.48
N ASP A 327 -47.62 -25.64 14.30
CA ASP A 327 -49.03 -25.28 14.27
C ASP A 327 -49.37 -24.31 13.11
N GLY A 328 -50.66 -24.05 12.90
CA GLY A 328 -51.12 -23.18 11.80
C GLY A 328 -50.67 -21.72 11.93
N ALA A 329 -50.45 -21.20 13.13
CA ALA A 329 -49.96 -19.84 13.34
C ALA A 329 -48.46 -19.74 13.01
N GLN A 330 -47.68 -20.74 13.42
CA GLN A 330 -46.26 -20.87 13.13
C GLN A 330 -46.03 -21.05 11.63
N GLN A 331 -46.79 -21.93 10.97
CA GLN A 331 -46.71 -22.10 9.51
C GLN A 331 -47.02 -20.80 8.76
N LYS A 332 -48.05 -20.04 9.18
CA LYS A 332 -48.36 -18.72 8.60
C LYS A 332 -47.24 -17.71 8.84
N ALA A 333 -46.65 -17.69 10.03
CA ALA A 333 -45.55 -16.77 10.36
C ALA A 333 -44.29 -17.07 9.52
N LEU A 334 -43.95 -18.35 9.34
CA LEU A 334 -42.85 -18.78 8.48
C LEU A 334 -43.12 -18.46 7.00
N ALA A 335 -44.34 -18.72 6.52
CA ALA A 335 -44.76 -18.37 5.16
C ALA A 335 -44.65 -16.86 4.89
N ALA A 336 -44.94 -16.00 5.88
CA ALA A 336 -44.78 -14.55 5.76
C ALA A 336 -43.31 -14.10 5.59
N LEU A 337 -42.36 -14.93 6.04
CA LEU A 337 -40.94 -14.74 5.81
C LEU A 337 -40.44 -15.40 4.51
N GLY A 338 -41.34 -16.02 3.74
CA GLY A 338 -41.01 -16.75 2.52
C GLY A 338 -40.42 -18.13 2.78
N LEU A 339 -40.70 -18.73 3.94
CA LEU A 339 -40.28 -20.07 4.36
C LEU A 339 -41.51 -20.98 4.57
N SER A 340 -42.27 -21.24 3.52
CA SER A 340 -43.39 -22.17 3.60
C SER A 340 -42.88 -23.60 3.81
N MET A 341 -43.39 -24.31 4.81
CA MET A 341 -42.95 -25.67 5.16
C MET A 341 -44.05 -26.70 4.89
N ARG A 342 -43.65 -27.89 4.43
CA ARG A 342 -44.48 -29.08 4.21
C ARG A 342 -43.88 -30.27 4.94
N GLY A 343 -44.72 -31.14 5.49
CA GLY A 343 -44.26 -32.31 6.23
C GLY A 343 -45.31 -32.86 7.18
N ALA A 344 -45.07 -34.08 7.67
CA ALA A 344 -45.90 -34.69 8.69
C ALA A 344 -45.55 -34.10 10.09
N PRO A 345 -46.54 -33.74 10.92
CA PRO A 345 -46.27 -33.21 12.25
C PRO A 345 -45.48 -34.20 13.11
N GLY A 346 -44.38 -33.73 13.73
CA GLY A 346 -43.65 -34.49 14.75
C GLY A 346 -42.82 -35.67 14.24
N ALA A 347 -42.75 -35.92 12.93
CA ALA A 347 -41.87 -36.94 12.39
C ALA A 347 -40.41 -36.46 12.42
N ALA A 348 -39.55 -37.26 13.05
CA ALA A 348 -38.11 -37.07 13.12
C ALA A 348 -37.38 -38.22 12.40
N ALA A 349 -36.23 -37.92 11.81
CA ALA A 349 -35.37 -38.88 11.13
C ALA A 349 -33.92 -38.76 11.64
N PRO A 350 -33.14 -39.85 11.66
CA PRO A 350 -31.75 -39.81 12.05
C PRO A 350 -30.93 -38.95 11.08
N LEU A 351 -30.01 -38.17 11.62
CA LEU A 351 -29.09 -37.28 10.95
C LEU A 351 -27.66 -37.70 11.30
N LEU A 352 -26.91 -38.06 10.26
CA LEU A 352 -25.52 -38.48 10.38
C LEU A 352 -24.63 -37.33 9.89
N LEU A 353 -23.87 -36.72 10.78
CA LEU A 353 -22.90 -35.70 10.39
C LEU A 353 -21.69 -36.34 9.72
N GLU A 354 -20.99 -35.57 8.87
CA GLU A 354 -19.69 -35.99 8.38
C GLU A 354 -18.72 -36.17 9.56
N GLY A 355 -17.93 -37.25 9.49
CA GLY A 355 -16.90 -37.50 10.47
C GLY A 355 -15.73 -36.56 10.24
N PHE A 356 -15.35 -35.78 11.25
CA PHE A 356 -13.95 -35.37 11.35
C PHE A 356 -13.12 -36.64 11.42
N GLY A 357 -12.20 -36.82 10.47
CA GLY A 357 -11.18 -37.86 10.55
C GLY A 357 -10.28 -37.61 11.76
N MET A 358 -10.74 -38.05 12.93
CA MET A 358 -9.97 -38.10 14.17
C MET A 358 -9.20 -39.42 14.29
N ASP A 359 -8.64 -39.91 13.19
CA ASP A 359 -7.57 -40.91 13.24
C ASP A 359 -6.20 -40.24 13.44
N ALA A 360 -6.13 -38.89 13.48
CA ALA A 360 -4.88 -38.13 13.53
C ALA A 360 -4.62 -37.36 14.85
N TRP A 361 -5.47 -37.48 15.88
CA TRP A 361 -5.25 -36.82 17.17
C TRP A 361 -5.65 -37.68 18.38
N SER A 362 -5.32 -38.97 18.33
CA SER A 362 -5.29 -39.88 19.47
C SER A 362 -3.88 -40.43 19.70
N GLY A 363 -2.89 -39.55 19.61
CA GLY A 363 -1.52 -39.81 20.06
C GLY A 363 -1.31 -39.38 21.51
N ALA A 364 -2.18 -39.77 22.44
CA ALA A 364 -1.93 -39.67 23.88
C ALA A 364 -2.92 -40.53 24.68
N SER A 365 -2.36 -41.52 25.40
CA SER A 365 -2.97 -42.47 26.35
C SER A 365 -3.29 -43.89 25.86
N GLN A 366 -2.32 -44.54 25.21
CA GLN A 366 -2.04 -45.94 25.52
C GLN A 366 -1.41 -45.99 26.92
N ASP A 367 -2.25 -46.05 27.95
CA ASP A 367 -1.96 -46.73 29.22
C ASP A 367 -3.14 -46.50 30.18
N ARG A 368 -4.17 -47.33 29.99
CA ARG A 368 -5.00 -47.90 31.07
C ARG A 368 -5.85 -49.01 30.47
N ALA A 369 -5.32 -50.23 30.57
CA ALA A 369 -6.11 -51.44 30.46
C ALA A 369 -7.14 -51.42 31.60
N GLY A 370 -8.38 -51.09 31.25
CA GLY A 370 -9.56 -51.17 32.10
C GLY A 370 -10.75 -51.43 31.20
N THR A 371 -11.20 -52.68 31.19
CA THR A 371 -12.34 -53.19 30.43
C THR A 371 -13.61 -52.37 30.71
N HIS A 372 -13.95 -51.47 29.78
CA HIS A 372 -15.32 -51.05 29.54
C HIS A 372 -15.62 -51.29 28.06
N ASP A 373 -15.97 -52.54 27.74
CA ASP A 373 -16.74 -52.85 26.55
C ASP A 373 -18.06 -52.09 26.64
N GLY A 374 -18.20 -51.10 25.77
CA GLY A 374 -19.31 -50.18 25.75
C GLY A 374 -18.94 -48.91 25.01
N ALA A 375 -18.41 -49.04 23.79
CA ALA A 375 -18.49 -47.94 22.83
C ALA A 375 -19.99 -47.68 22.61
N VAL A 376 -20.55 -46.75 23.39
CA VAL A 376 -21.90 -46.24 23.16
C VAL A 376 -21.86 -45.68 21.74
N PRO A 377 -22.61 -46.26 20.78
CA PRO A 377 -22.65 -45.68 19.44
C PRO A 377 -23.15 -44.25 19.62
N ALA A 378 -22.36 -43.27 19.15
CA ALA A 378 -22.75 -41.87 19.14
C ALA A 378 -24.17 -41.80 18.61
N ARG A 379 -25.12 -41.37 19.44
CA ARG A 379 -26.53 -41.39 19.07
C ARG A 379 -26.64 -40.46 17.87
N ALA A 380 -27.12 -40.99 16.74
CA ALA A 380 -27.38 -40.16 15.57
C ALA A 380 -28.23 -38.96 16.01
N LEU A 381 -27.84 -37.76 15.58
CA LEU A 381 -28.67 -36.58 15.80
C LEU A 381 -30.01 -36.79 15.10
N GLU A 382 -30.98 -35.94 15.42
CA GLU A 382 -32.29 -36.01 14.79
C GLU A 382 -32.55 -34.73 13.99
N ARG A 383 -33.28 -34.89 12.89
CA ARG A 383 -33.90 -33.78 12.17
C ARG A 383 -35.39 -34.00 12.09
N LEU A 384 -36.16 -32.93 12.12
CA LEU A 384 -37.57 -33.01 11.73
C LEU A 384 -37.67 -33.23 10.21
N THR A 385 -38.65 -34.01 9.78
CA THR A 385 -38.91 -34.29 8.35
C THR A 385 -39.63 -33.14 7.63
N TRP A 386 -39.70 -31.96 8.25
CA TRP A 386 -40.17 -30.76 7.59
C TRP A 386 -39.24 -30.40 6.43
N GLN A 387 -39.83 -30.15 5.28
CA GLN A 387 -39.12 -29.66 4.11
C GLN A 387 -39.75 -28.34 3.66
N PRO A 388 -38.99 -27.44 3.04
CA PRO A 388 -39.60 -26.31 2.38
C PRO A 388 -40.58 -26.77 1.29
N ALA A 389 -41.66 -26.01 1.14
CA ALA A 389 -42.64 -26.21 0.07
C ALA A 389 -42.07 -25.76 -1.29
N ASP A 390 -41.18 -24.78 -1.27
CA ASP A 390 -40.40 -24.34 -2.42
C ASP A 390 -39.17 -25.26 -2.59
N ALA A 391 -39.15 -26.00 -3.69
CA ALA A 391 -38.10 -26.98 -3.97
C ALA A 391 -36.76 -26.33 -4.37
N ASP A 392 -36.78 -25.06 -4.79
CA ASP A 392 -35.61 -24.34 -5.30
C ASP A 392 -34.86 -23.56 -4.22
N LEU A 393 -35.27 -23.69 -2.95
CA LEU A 393 -34.59 -23.06 -1.81
C LEU A 393 -33.15 -23.59 -1.66
N PRO A 394 -32.14 -22.71 -1.71
CA PRO A 394 -30.75 -23.09 -1.45
C PRO A 394 -30.60 -23.83 -0.12
N VAL A 395 -29.90 -24.95 -0.16
CA VAL A 395 -29.59 -25.75 1.02
C VAL A 395 -28.43 -25.10 1.76
N LEU A 396 -28.63 -24.83 3.05
CA LEU A 396 -27.61 -24.31 3.95
C LEU A 396 -26.67 -25.41 4.43
N ALA A 397 -27.22 -26.58 4.78
CA ALA A 397 -26.43 -27.70 5.30
C ALA A 397 -27.07 -29.06 4.96
N ARG A 398 -26.21 -30.06 4.76
CA ARG A 398 -26.56 -31.44 4.44
C ARG A 398 -25.93 -32.40 5.42
N ASP A 399 -26.60 -33.52 5.65
CA ASP A 399 -26.00 -34.64 6.37
C ASP A 399 -25.05 -35.44 5.44
N ARG A 400 -24.34 -36.41 6.00
CA ARG A 400 -23.41 -37.30 5.26
C ARG A 400 -24.08 -38.07 4.12
N SER A 401 -25.39 -38.30 4.19
CA SER A 401 -26.16 -38.96 3.13
C SER A 401 -26.62 -37.99 2.03
N GLY A 402 -26.25 -36.71 2.13
CA GLY A 402 -26.66 -35.66 1.20
C GLY A 402 -28.05 -35.08 1.50
N GLN A 403 -28.72 -35.53 2.56
CA GLN A 403 -30.06 -35.07 2.91
C GLN A 403 -29.99 -33.70 3.58
N PRO A 404 -30.75 -32.71 3.09
CA PRO A 404 -30.76 -31.37 3.66
C PRO A 404 -31.47 -31.35 5.02
N TYR A 405 -30.94 -30.57 5.94
CA TYR A 405 -31.58 -30.28 7.25
C TYR A 405 -31.65 -28.78 7.57
N ALA A 406 -31.05 -27.95 6.73
CA ALA A 406 -31.16 -26.50 6.83
C ALA A 406 -31.22 -25.88 5.42
N TRP A 407 -31.98 -24.80 5.29
CA TRP A 407 -32.20 -24.07 4.05
C TRP A 407 -32.12 -22.59 4.31
N TRP A 408 -31.83 -21.81 3.28
CA TRP A 408 -31.79 -20.36 3.38
C TRP A 408 -32.27 -19.69 2.09
N ARG A 409 -32.63 -18.41 2.21
CA ARG A 409 -32.92 -17.54 1.07
C ARG A 409 -32.35 -16.15 1.29
N PRO A 410 -31.95 -15.45 0.23
CA PRO A 410 -31.66 -14.03 0.31
C PRO A 410 -32.96 -13.22 0.51
N ARG A 411 -32.86 -12.12 1.25
CA ARG A 411 -33.90 -11.09 1.33
C ARG A 411 -33.24 -9.72 1.55
N GLY A 412 -33.34 -8.85 0.55
CA GLY A 412 -32.57 -7.61 0.51
C GLY A 412 -31.06 -7.91 0.56
N ALA A 413 -30.33 -7.21 1.42
CA ALA A 413 -28.91 -7.49 1.67
C ALA A 413 -28.68 -8.63 2.69
N GLY A 414 -29.72 -9.10 3.37
CA GLY A 414 -29.63 -10.14 4.40
C GLY A 414 -30.05 -11.53 3.93
N ARG A 415 -30.08 -12.46 4.88
CA ARG A 415 -30.37 -13.88 4.63
C ARG A 415 -31.32 -14.40 5.70
N ILE A 416 -32.34 -15.16 5.30
CA ILE A 416 -33.24 -15.86 6.20
C ILE A 416 -33.03 -17.35 6.03
N ALA A 417 -32.76 -18.05 7.12
CA ALA A 417 -32.57 -19.49 7.15
C ALA A 417 -33.52 -20.16 8.13
N ILE A 418 -33.72 -21.46 7.87
CA ILE A 418 -34.47 -22.36 8.72
C ILE A 418 -33.67 -23.65 8.88
N THR A 419 -33.64 -24.19 10.10
CA THR A 419 -33.03 -25.49 10.39
C THR A 419 -34.02 -26.38 11.12
N THR A 420 -34.05 -27.65 10.73
CA THR A 420 -34.85 -28.70 11.36
C THR A 420 -34.01 -29.60 12.28
N LEU A 421 -32.75 -29.22 12.52
CA LEU A 421 -31.85 -29.93 13.43
C LEU A 421 -32.34 -29.85 14.90
N LEU A 422 -32.42 -31.02 15.53
CA LEU A 422 -32.79 -31.18 16.92
C LEU A 422 -31.58 -31.57 17.78
N ASP A 423 -31.63 -31.14 19.04
CA ASP A 423 -30.76 -31.61 20.13
C ASP A 423 -29.26 -31.62 19.83
N SER A 424 -28.74 -30.60 19.15
CA SER A 424 -27.31 -30.49 18.83
C SER A 424 -26.43 -30.46 20.09
N TYR A 425 -26.99 -29.97 21.21
CA TYR A 425 -26.33 -29.99 22.52
C TYR A 425 -25.88 -31.38 22.99
N ARG A 426 -26.48 -32.46 22.49
CA ARG A 426 -26.08 -33.83 22.85
C ARG A 426 -24.64 -34.11 22.43
N LEU A 427 -24.16 -33.53 21.33
CA LEU A 427 -22.75 -33.63 20.93
C LEU A 427 -21.81 -33.12 22.03
N VAL A 428 -22.15 -32.00 22.67
CA VAL A 428 -21.34 -31.44 23.76
C VAL A 428 -21.40 -32.33 25.00
N LEU A 429 -22.57 -32.88 25.32
CA LEU A 429 -22.73 -33.81 26.44
C LEU A 429 -21.98 -35.12 26.24
N GLU A 430 -21.84 -35.56 24.99
CA GLU A 430 -21.09 -36.75 24.58
C GLU A 430 -19.58 -36.48 24.42
N GLY A 431 -19.13 -35.24 24.67
CA GLY A 431 -17.70 -34.85 24.61
C GLY A 431 -17.22 -34.36 23.24
N ASP A 432 -18.09 -34.33 22.23
CA ASP A 432 -17.79 -33.91 20.86
C ASP A 432 -18.11 -32.42 20.62
N SER A 433 -17.49 -31.57 21.43
CA SER A 433 -17.59 -30.10 21.29
C SER A 433 -17.05 -29.58 19.95
N PRO A 434 -15.97 -30.13 19.35
CA PRO A 434 -15.49 -29.69 18.04
C PRO A 434 -16.53 -29.87 16.93
N ARG A 435 -17.27 -30.99 16.90
CA ARG A 435 -18.31 -31.21 15.88
C ARG A 435 -19.51 -30.29 16.09
N HIS A 436 -19.91 -30.03 17.33
CA HIS A 436 -20.91 -29.00 17.63
C HIS A 436 -20.46 -27.63 17.13
N ALA A 437 -19.20 -27.27 17.37
CA ALA A 437 -18.64 -25.98 16.96
C ALA A 437 -18.60 -25.82 15.44
N ALA A 438 -18.17 -26.85 14.71
CA ALA A 438 -18.13 -26.81 13.25
C ALA A 438 -19.51 -26.62 12.64
N LEU A 439 -20.51 -27.37 13.12
CA LEU A 439 -21.89 -27.29 12.64
C LEU A 439 -22.45 -25.86 12.74
N TRP A 440 -22.28 -25.23 13.90
CA TRP A 440 -22.79 -23.88 14.10
C TRP A 440 -21.92 -22.82 13.44
N SER A 441 -20.60 -22.99 13.39
CA SER A 441 -19.70 -22.06 12.68
C SER A 441 -20.02 -21.99 11.20
N GLU A 442 -20.22 -23.13 10.54
CA GLU A 442 -20.57 -23.19 9.12
C GLU A 442 -21.92 -22.50 8.84
N ALA A 443 -22.95 -22.82 9.63
CA ALA A 443 -24.26 -22.22 9.48
C ALA A 443 -24.24 -20.70 9.72
N LEU A 444 -23.57 -20.24 10.80
CA LEU A 444 -23.52 -18.84 11.17
C LEU A 444 -22.69 -18.00 10.21
N SER A 445 -21.52 -18.48 9.78
CA SER A 445 -20.66 -17.78 8.81
C SER A 445 -21.38 -17.50 7.49
N THR A 446 -22.30 -18.38 7.08
CA THR A 446 -23.14 -18.17 5.89
C THR A 446 -24.23 -17.13 6.11
N LEU A 447 -24.69 -16.89 7.34
CA LEU A 447 -25.86 -16.05 7.60
C LEU A 447 -25.53 -14.68 8.16
N MET A 448 -24.39 -14.54 8.83
CA MET A 448 -23.96 -13.31 9.48
C MET A 448 -23.85 -12.16 8.49
N ARG A 449 -24.24 -10.97 8.96
CA ARG A 449 -24.08 -9.72 8.22
C ARG A 449 -22.61 -9.55 7.82
N PRO A 450 -22.30 -9.43 6.52
CA PRO A 450 -20.94 -9.18 6.10
C PRO A 450 -20.52 -7.79 6.59
N HIS A 451 -19.45 -7.74 7.36
CA HIS A 451 -18.78 -6.49 7.68
C HIS A 451 -17.75 -6.24 6.60
N PRO A 452 -17.78 -5.08 5.91
CA PRO A 452 -16.63 -4.70 5.14
C PRO A 452 -15.46 -4.63 6.12
N ILE A 453 -14.39 -5.39 5.85
CA ILE A 453 -13.10 -5.09 6.46
C ILE A 453 -12.81 -3.69 5.93
N ASP A 454 -12.74 -2.70 6.82
CA ASP A 454 -12.30 -1.35 6.45
C ASP A 454 -11.04 -1.53 5.61
N THR A 455 -11.01 -0.94 4.41
CA THR A 455 -9.90 -1.15 3.47
C THR A 455 -8.65 -0.50 4.05
N VAL A 456 -7.97 -1.24 4.93
CA VAL A 456 -6.69 -0.85 5.48
C VAL A 456 -5.69 -0.99 4.35
N LEU A 457 -5.01 0.11 4.02
CA LEU A 457 -3.98 0.09 3.02
C LEU A 457 -2.69 -0.44 3.64
N ALA A 458 -2.01 -1.36 2.97
CA ALA A 458 -0.67 -1.77 3.31
C ALA A 458 0.27 -1.47 2.14
N SER A 459 1.43 -0.93 2.47
CA SER A 459 2.51 -0.69 1.51
C SER A 459 3.86 -0.93 2.17
N SER A 460 4.88 -1.05 1.34
CA SER A 460 6.27 -1.18 1.78
C SER A 460 7.16 -0.11 1.18
N ALA A 461 8.19 0.29 1.92
CA ALA A 461 9.21 1.23 1.49
C ALA A 461 10.57 0.85 2.06
N TRP A 462 11.59 1.60 1.64
CA TRP A 462 12.94 1.48 2.14
C TRP A 462 13.31 2.69 2.98
N GLN A 463 14.07 2.45 4.05
CA GLN A 463 14.58 3.49 4.92
C GLN A 463 15.37 4.53 4.12
N GLY A 464 15.07 5.81 4.33
CA GLY A 464 15.72 6.94 3.67
C GLY A 464 15.26 7.22 2.24
N GLU A 465 14.43 6.36 1.65
CA GLU A 465 13.90 6.57 0.30
C GLU A 465 12.57 7.30 0.30
N ARG A 466 12.34 8.09 -0.75
CA ARG A 466 11.03 8.70 -0.99
C ARG A 466 10.02 7.60 -1.33
N THR A 467 8.92 7.53 -0.59
CA THR A 467 7.73 6.77 -0.96
C THR A 467 6.50 7.65 -1.00
N THR A 468 5.51 7.28 -1.80
CA THR A 468 4.24 8.01 -1.93
C THR A 468 3.13 7.18 -1.32
N LEU A 469 2.43 7.75 -0.35
CA LEU A 469 1.25 7.15 0.28
C LEU A 469 0.00 7.88 -0.18
N CYS A 470 -1.00 7.13 -0.64
CA CYS A 470 -2.31 7.66 -1.03
C CYS A 470 -3.40 7.08 -0.13
N GLY A 471 -4.59 7.69 -0.15
CA GLY A 471 -5.71 7.23 0.69
C GLY A 471 -5.52 7.56 2.17
N LEU A 472 -4.86 8.68 2.47
CA LEU A 472 -4.50 9.09 3.84
C LEU A 472 -5.67 9.60 4.68
N GLY A 473 -6.89 9.71 4.15
CA GLY A 473 -8.05 10.24 4.87
C GLY A 473 -7.78 11.61 5.52
N SER A 474 -8.18 11.79 6.79
CA SER A 474 -7.87 12.99 7.58
C SER A 474 -6.49 12.94 8.28
N ALA A 475 -5.74 11.83 8.16
CA ALA A 475 -4.50 11.61 8.92
C ALA A 475 -3.42 12.66 8.63
N THR A 476 -2.88 13.33 9.64
CA THR A 476 -1.88 14.40 9.47
C THR A 476 -0.45 13.96 9.75
N ARG A 477 -0.28 12.79 10.37
CA ARG A 477 1.01 12.25 10.79
C ARG A 477 1.08 10.75 10.53
N LEU A 478 2.29 10.29 10.26
CA LEU A 478 2.66 8.89 10.23
C LEU A 478 3.37 8.57 11.55
N GLN A 479 2.92 7.57 12.29
CA GLN A 479 3.50 7.19 13.59
C GLN A 479 4.24 5.86 13.47
N ALA A 480 5.51 5.82 13.86
CA ALA A 480 6.24 4.56 14.01
C ALA A 480 5.65 3.75 15.17
N THR A 481 5.56 2.44 15.03
CA THR A 481 4.94 1.55 16.04
C THR A 481 5.94 1.21 17.14
N GLU A 482 7.21 1.07 16.79
CA GLU A 482 8.28 0.65 17.70
C GLU A 482 9.04 1.82 18.34
N SER A 483 8.84 3.04 17.83
CA SER A 483 9.45 4.25 18.35
C SER A 483 8.42 5.37 18.44
N ASP A 484 8.65 6.37 19.29
CA ASP A 484 7.79 7.56 19.37
C ASP A 484 8.04 8.55 18.21
N THR A 485 8.59 8.05 17.09
CA THR A 485 8.90 8.86 15.91
C THR A 485 7.62 9.14 15.15
N THR A 486 7.31 10.42 14.95
CA THR A 486 6.22 10.86 14.08
C THR A 486 6.74 11.67 12.90
N GLU A 487 6.33 11.31 11.69
CA GLU A 487 6.66 12.04 10.46
C GLU A 487 5.42 12.83 9.99
N PRO A 488 5.54 14.14 9.70
CA PRO A 488 4.43 14.94 9.19
C PRO A 488 4.07 14.53 7.76
N LEU A 489 2.77 14.43 7.46
CA LEU A 489 2.28 14.12 6.11
C LEU A 489 2.00 15.41 5.33
N LEU A 490 2.84 15.71 4.35
CA LEU A 490 2.63 16.81 3.40
C LEU A 490 1.70 16.36 2.28
N LYS A 491 0.40 16.61 2.45
CA LYS A 491 -0.64 16.16 1.51
C LYS A 491 -0.73 17.03 0.26
N GLN A 492 -0.82 16.36 -0.89
CA GLN A 492 -1.20 16.93 -2.17
C GLN A 492 -2.17 15.95 -2.86
N SER A 493 -3.39 16.42 -3.17
CA SER A 493 -4.41 15.63 -3.87
C SER A 493 -4.73 14.27 -3.24
N GLY A 494 -4.75 14.17 -1.91
CA GLY A 494 -5.07 12.93 -1.18
C GLY A 494 -3.90 11.94 -1.03
N CYS A 495 -2.72 12.28 -1.53
CA CYS A 495 -1.47 11.55 -1.33
C CYS A 495 -0.44 12.41 -0.58
N ALA A 496 0.59 11.80 -0.01
CA ALA A 496 1.75 12.49 0.56
C ALA A 496 3.03 11.73 0.21
N ALA A 497 4.11 12.48 0.00
CA ALA A 497 5.45 11.92 -0.09
C ALA A 497 6.06 11.86 1.32
N VAL A 498 6.68 10.73 1.66
CA VAL A 498 7.33 10.49 2.96
C VAL A 498 8.73 9.91 2.78
N TRP A 499 9.62 10.21 3.73
CA TRP A 499 11.01 9.75 3.78
C TRP A 499 11.27 9.12 5.15
N PRO A 500 10.86 7.86 5.37
CA PRO A 500 10.94 7.24 6.68
C PRO A 500 12.40 7.07 7.10
N ARG A 501 12.72 7.55 8.30
CA ARG A 501 14.10 7.54 8.83
C ARG A 501 14.43 6.28 9.61
N VAL A 502 13.43 5.64 10.21
CA VAL A 502 13.59 4.39 10.96
C VAL A 502 12.95 3.25 10.19
N SER A 503 13.51 2.06 10.31
CA SER A 503 12.89 0.83 9.82
C SER A 503 11.77 0.37 10.75
N GLY A 504 10.97 -0.58 10.27
CA GLY A 504 9.84 -1.16 11.00
C GLY A 504 8.49 -0.61 10.56
N TRP A 505 7.47 -0.87 11.37
CA TRP A 505 6.09 -0.55 11.04
C TRP A 505 5.72 0.89 11.37
N TYR A 506 5.11 1.55 10.41
CA TYR A 506 4.42 2.82 10.58
C TYR A 506 2.92 2.64 10.39
N ARG A 507 2.12 3.43 11.12
CA ARG A 507 0.66 3.48 10.99
C ARG A 507 0.17 4.91 10.78
N TRP A 508 -0.96 5.03 10.09
CA TRP A 508 -1.73 6.28 10.10
C TRP A 508 -3.18 5.99 10.43
N ASN A 509 -3.67 6.78 11.38
CA ASN A 509 -5.05 6.70 11.85
C ASN A 509 -5.81 7.93 11.38
N SER A 510 -7.10 7.77 11.14
CA SER A 510 -8.05 8.86 10.87
C SER A 510 -9.31 8.55 11.67
N ASP A 511 -9.79 9.55 12.42
CA ASP A 511 -10.92 9.43 13.36
C ASP A 511 -10.82 8.24 14.33
N ASP A 512 -9.61 8.03 14.89
CA ASP A 512 -9.25 6.96 15.83
C ASP A 512 -9.39 5.52 15.27
N ARG A 513 -9.48 5.39 13.94
CA ARG A 513 -9.44 4.11 13.22
C ARG A 513 -8.15 3.94 12.45
N LEU A 514 -7.67 2.71 12.36
CA LEU A 514 -6.51 2.36 11.52
C LEU A 514 -6.90 2.46 10.05
N HIS A 515 -6.32 3.40 9.31
CA HIS A 515 -6.57 3.57 7.87
C HIS A 515 -5.51 2.87 7.02
N GLY A 516 -4.30 2.69 7.55
CA GLY A 516 -3.27 1.92 6.86
C GLY A 516 -1.96 1.82 7.64
N ALA A 517 -1.09 0.96 7.11
CA ALA A 517 0.23 0.72 7.62
C ALA A 517 1.28 0.73 6.48
N LEU A 518 2.47 1.19 6.81
CA LEU A 518 3.63 1.21 5.94
C LEU A 518 4.75 0.42 6.62
N TYR A 519 5.24 -0.64 5.99
CA TYR A 519 6.43 -1.33 6.45
C TYR A 519 7.69 -0.73 5.83
N VAL A 520 8.66 -0.33 6.65
CA VAL A 520 9.91 0.28 6.19
C VAL A 520 11.06 -0.68 6.42
N ARG A 521 11.61 -1.19 5.31
CA ARG A 521 12.76 -2.10 5.31
C ARG A 521 14.03 -1.34 5.67
N ALA A 522 14.90 -1.96 6.46
CA ALA A 522 16.15 -1.34 6.89
C ALA A 522 17.11 -1.14 5.72
N TRP A 523 17.92 -0.08 5.79
CA TRP A 523 18.92 0.20 4.76
C TRP A 523 19.99 -0.91 4.65
N SER A 524 20.38 -1.48 5.79
CA SER A 524 21.32 -2.60 5.86
C SER A 524 20.84 -3.83 5.09
N GLU A 525 19.52 -3.92 4.87
CA GLU A 525 18.87 -5.00 4.14
C GLU A 525 18.68 -4.69 2.65
N ARG A 526 19.42 -3.73 2.04
CA ARG A 526 19.47 -3.53 0.58
C ARG A 526 20.00 -4.78 -0.13
N SER A 527 19.16 -5.80 -0.12
CA SER A 527 19.37 -7.15 -0.56
C SER A 527 19.28 -7.19 -2.09
N PRO A 528 19.51 -8.34 -2.72
CA PRO A 528 19.16 -8.56 -4.11
C PRO A 528 17.76 -8.02 -4.47
N LEU A 529 16.78 -8.07 -3.55
CA LEU A 529 15.42 -7.55 -3.77
C LEU A 529 15.41 -6.06 -4.09
N HIS A 530 16.10 -5.22 -3.30
CA HIS A 530 16.16 -3.78 -3.52
C HIS A 530 16.81 -3.43 -4.86
N ARG A 531 17.96 -4.07 -5.15
CA ARG A 531 18.73 -3.83 -6.37
C ARG A 531 17.96 -4.24 -7.61
N ASN A 532 17.32 -5.40 -7.57
CA ASN A 532 16.50 -5.89 -8.67
C ASN A 532 15.23 -5.04 -8.85
N ALA A 533 14.58 -4.58 -7.77
CA ALA A 533 13.45 -3.66 -7.86
C ALA A 533 13.83 -2.31 -8.47
N THR A 534 14.97 -1.72 -8.07
CA THR A 534 15.47 -0.46 -8.66
C THR A 534 15.80 -0.59 -10.14
N ARG A 535 16.44 -1.71 -10.52
CA ARG A 535 16.74 -2.04 -11.91
C ARG A 535 15.46 -2.17 -12.74
N SER A 536 14.49 -2.97 -12.29
CA SER A 536 13.22 -3.19 -13.00
C SER A 536 12.43 -1.90 -13.15
N ALA A 537 12.31 -1.10 -12.09
CA ALA A 537 11.63 0.20 -12.13
C ALA A 537 12.31 1.18 -13.12
N THR A 538 13.63 1.11 -13.28
CA THR A 538 14.34 1.95 -14.27
C THR A 538 14.14 1.44 -15.70
N LEU A 539 14.08 0.12 -15.90
CA LEU A 539 13.78 -0.47 -17.21
C LEU A 539 12.36 -0.14 -17.70
N GLU A 540 11.39 -0.06 -16.80
CA GLU A 540 10.01 0.35 -17.14
C GLU A 540 9.96 1.79 -17.70
N LEU A 541 10.85 2.68 -17.24
CA LEU A 541 10.93 4.05 -17.73
C LEU A 541 11.47 4.14 -19.17
N VAL A 542 12.32 3.20 -19.60
CA VAL A 542 12.91 3.19 -20.95
C VAL A 542 11.84 3.10 -22.04
N GLY A 543 10.77 2.35 -21.79
CA GLY A 543 9.67 2.15 -22.75
C GLY A 543 8.63 3.27 -22.83
N SER A 544 8.68 4.24 -21.90
CA SER A 544 7.62 5.26 -21.73
C SER A 544 7.92 6.61 -22.39
N GLY A 545 9.12 6.80 -22.95
CA GLY A 545 9.58 8.07 -23.51
C GLY A 545 9.07 8.37 -24.92
N THR A 546 8.08 9.26 -25.06
CA THR A 546 7.84 9.95 -26.34
C THR A 546 8.79 11.13 -26.47
N SER A 547 9.76 11.06 -27.38
CA SER A 547 10.69 12.15 -27.65
C SER A 547 9.91 13.37 -28.15
N ARG A 548 9.69 14.37 -27.30
CA ARG A 548 9.21 15.67 -27.77
C ARG A 548 10.36 16.33 -28.53
N LEU A 549 10.18 16.51 -29.84
CA LEU A 549 11.05 17.29 -30.71
C LEU A 549 11.00 18.77 -30.29
N SER A 550 11.66 19.15 -29.21
CA SER A 550 11.86 20.56 -28.83
C SER A 550 13.23 21.02 -29.28
N SER A 551 13.31 22.12 -30.03
CA SER A 551 14.56 22.81 -30.38
C SER A 551 15.37 23.12 -29.12
N PRO A 552 16.71 22.98 -29.16
CA PRO A 552 17.52 23.22 -27.96
C PRO A 552 17.35 24.67 -27.55
N ALA A 553 17.05 24.92 -26.27
CA ALA A 553 16.95 26.28 -25.77
C ALA A 553 18.33 26.98 -25.93
N PRO A 554 18.40 28.22 -26.43
CA PRO A 554 19.65 28.96 -26.51
C PRO A 554 20.27 29.12 -25.12
N GLN A 555 21.57 28.86 -25.00
CA GLN A 555 22.29 28.99 -23.72
C GLN A 555 23.02 30.34 -23.67
N PRO A 556 23.12 31.01 -22.50
CA PRO A 556 23.96 32.19 -22.37
C PRO A 556 25.42 31.86 -22.71
N GLY A 557 26.05 32.59 -23.62
CA GLY A 557 27.46 32.39 -23.98
C GLY A 557 28.42 32.66 -22.81
N LYS A 558 29.68 32.23 -22.95
CA LYS A 558 30.73 32.48 -21.95
C LYS A 558 30.93 33.99 -21.76
N ARG A 559 30.83 34.48 -20.52
CA ARG A 559 30.96 35.92 -20.17
C ARG A 559 32.39 36.42 -20.10
N TRP A 560 33.34 35.54 -19.74
CA TRP A 560 34.72 35.93 -19.46
C TRP A 560 35.49 36.58 -20.63
N PRO A 561 35.31 36.19 -21.91
CA PRO A 561 36.04 36.83 -23.01
C PRO A 561 35.61 38.30 -23.18
N TRP A 562 34.32 38.58 -22.98
CA TRP A 562 33.74 39.92 -23.04
C TRP A 562 34.21 40.80 -21.88
N TRP A 563 34.30 40.23 -20.67
CA TRP A 563 34.86 40.93 -19.51
C TRP A 563 36.34 41.29 -19.73
N LEU A 564 37.16 40.37 -20.25
CA LEU A 564 38.55 40.67 -20.56
C LEU A 564 38.68 41.75 -21.64
N ALA A 565 37.92 41.62 -22.74
CA ALA A 565 37.92 42.61 -23.81
C ALA A 565 37.49 44.01 -23.31
N PHE A 566 36.47 44.05 -22.44
CA PHE A 566 36.02 45.28 -21.78
C PHE A 566 37.12 45.88 -20.90
N VAL A 567 37.76 45.09 -20.03
CA VAL A 567 38.84 45.57 -19.15
C VAL A 567 40.02 46.11 -19.96
N VAL A 568 40.40 45.44 -21.05
CA VAL A 568 41.46 45.92 -21.96
C VAL A 568 41.06 47.25 -22.60
N CYS A 569 39.83 47.36 -23.14
CA CYS A 569 39.36 48.61 -23.75
C CYS A 569 39.22 49.76 -22.74
N ALA A 570 38.73 49.48 -21.53
CA ALA A 570 38.65 50.46 -20.45
C ALA A 570 40.05 50.91 -20.01
N GLY A 571 41.00 49.97 -19.91
CA GLY A 571 42.40 50.27 -19.61
C GLY A 571 43.07 51.14 -20.68
N LEU A 572 42.84 50.85 -21.96
CA LEU A 572 43.30 51.67 -23.09
C LEU A 572 42.68 53.07 -23.07
N SER A 573 41.40 53.18 -22.74
CA SER A 573 40.70 54.47 -22.61
C SER A 573 41.31 55.30 -21.46
N TRP A 574 41.53 54.69 -20.30
CA TRP A 574 42.15 55.35 -19.16
C TRP A 574 43.58 55.80 -19.43
N TRP A 575 44.37 54.95 -20.10
CA TRP A 575 45.76 55.25 -20.44
C TRP A 575 45.87 56.40 -21.46
N THR A 576 45.01 56.41 -22.48
CA THR A 576 44.95 57.51 -23.46
C THR A 576 44.49 58.83 -22.83
N GLU A 577 43.63 58.79 -21.80
CA GLU A 577 43.25 59.98 -21.02
C GLU A 577 44.39 60.54 -20.17
N ARG A 578 45.23 59.69 -19.56
CA ARG A 578 46.27 60.11 -18.60
C ARG A 578 47.64 60.43 -19.21
N ARG A 579 47.88 60.10 -20.49
CA ARG A 579 49.15 60.43 -21.18
C ARG A 579 49.31 61.94 -21.40
N ARG A 580 50.08 62.61 -20.54
CA ARG A 580 50.51 64.01 -20.70
C ARG A 580 51.38 64.17 -21.96
N VAL A 581 51.15 65.21 -22.75
CA VAL A 581 52.06 65.62 -23.83
C VAL A 581 53.19 66.43 -23.18
N PRO A 582 54.48 66.18 -23.48
CA PRO A 582 55.57 67.05 -23.04
C PRO A 582 55.38 68.44 -23.64
N HIS A 583 55.39 69.48 -22.81
CA HIS A 583 55.42 70.87 -23.29
C HIS A 583 56.79 71.11 -23.96
N PRO A 584 56.87 71.68 -25.17
CA PRO A 584 58.17 72.07 -25.72
C PRO A 584 58.79 73.18 -24.84
N PRO A 585 60.10 73.15 -24.58
CA PRO A 585 60.76 74.17 -23.77
C PRO A 585 60.66 75.54 -24.45
N GLY A 586 60.17 76.54 -23.71
CA GLY A 586 60.00 77.91 -24.17
C GLY A 586 61.33 78.56 -24.53
N SER A 587 61.36 79.24 -25.68
CA SER A 587 62.46 80.06 -26.16
C SER A 587 62.62 81.32 -25.29
N HIS A 588 63.81 81.49 -24.71
CA HIS A 588 64.26 82.74 -24.12
C HIS A 588 64.25 83.87 -25.16
N ALA A 589 63.66 85.01 -24.80
CA ALA A 589 63.87 86.29 -25.47
C ALA A 589 65.19 86.93 -24.97
N PRO A 590 66.05 87.48 -25.84
CA PRO A 590 67.15 88.33 -25.42
C PRO A 590 66.72 89.81 -25.33
N SER A 591 67.26 90.48 -24.33
CA SER A 591 67.22 91.92 -24.10
C SER A 591 68.05 92.70 -25.12
N ALA A 592 67.47 93.77 -25.67
CA ALA A 592 68.09 95.09 -25.85
C ALA A 592 66.98 96.13 -25.99
#